data_AF-A0A182SUK8-F1
#
_entry.id   AF-A0A182SUK8-F1
#
_cell.length_a   1.000
_cell.length_b   1.000
_cell.length_c   1.000
_cell.angle_alpha   90.00
_cell.angle_beta   90.00
_cell.angle_gamma   90.00
#
_symmetry.space_group_name_H-M   'P 1'
#
loop_
_entity.id
_entity.type
_entity.pdbx_description
1 polymer ?
#
loop_
_entity_poly.entity_id
_entity_poly.type
_entity_poly.pdbx_seq_one_letter_code
_entity_poly.pdbx_strand_id
1 'polypeptide(L)'
;MSHTILLLQPCADPNSRTYCDYETVSEAIEGVCRIYEEELRRHNPTLPTITYDVSQLFDYIDQFTDFCCLVHQPSTNTYAPQTKIWVKEKVYQLLKRAAGISSEQDLYRREECMPTTRGAGDRARNQSTDRKGQGGQRRTM
;
A
#
# COMPACT_ATOMS: atom_id res chain seq x y z
N MET A 1 12.44 18.92 -0.24
CA MET A 1 12.17 18.21 1.03
C MET A 1 10.81 18.69 1.49
N SER A 2 9.85 17.77 1.61
CA SER A 2 8.48 18.08 2.03
C SER A 2 8.22 17.33 3.32
N HIS A 3 8.16 18.06 4.43
CA HIS A 3 7.81 17.49 5.73
C HIS A 3 6.48 16.75 5.60
N THR A 4 6.41 15.56 6.17
CA THR A 4 5.26 14.68 6.02
C THR A 4 4.84 14.17 7.38
N ILE A 5 3.56 14.32 7.71
CA ILE A 5 2.96 13.82 8.94
C ILE A 5 2.03 12.68 8.57
N LEU A 6 2.27 11.51 9.13
CA LEU A 6 1.40 10.34 9.00
C LEU A 6 0.43 10.31 10.17
N LEU A 7 -0.87 10.23 9.88
CA LEU A 7 -1.94 10.06 10.85
C LEU A 7 -2.52 8.66 10.69
N LEU A 8 -2.62 7.91 11.78
CA LEU A 8 -3.15 6.55 11.76
C LEU A 8 -4.09 6.27 12.93
N GLN A 9 -5.14 5.52 12.64
CA GLN A 9 -6.09 5.01 13.60
C GLN A 9 -6.31 3.51 13.35
N PRO A 10 -5.60 2.62 14.09
CA PRO A 10 -5.66 1.18 13.86
C PRO A 10 -7.06 0.57 14.04
N CYS A 11 -7.82 1.01 15.03
CA CYS A 11 -9.15 0.47 15.33
C CYS A 11 -10.20 1.58 15.49
N ALA A 12 -11.47 1.21 15.62
CA ALA A 12 -12.56 2.19 15.72
C ALA A 12 -12.50 3.05 17.00
N ASP A 13 -11.72 2.66 18.01
CA ASP A 13 -11.53 3.44 19.24
C ASP A 13 -10.80 4.76 18.93
N PRO A 14 -11.39 5.93 19.20
CA PRO A 14 -10.74 7.22 19.00
C PRO A 14 -9.41 7.37 19.76
N ASN A 15 -9.23 6.63 20.86
CA ASN A 15 -7.99 6.68 21.66
C ASN A 15 -6.81 5.96 20.97
N SER A 16 -7.07 5.15 19.94
CA SER A 16 -6.01 4.49 19.18
C SER A 16 -5.34 5.42 18.16
N ARG A 17 -5.81 6.66 18.02
CA ARG A 17 -5.23 7.64 17.09
C ARG A 17 -3.82 7.98 17.50
N THR A 18 -2.90 7.88 16.56
CA THR A 18 -1.51 8.28 16.74
C THR A 18 -0.99 8.92 15.47
N TYR A 19 0.16 9.58 15.56
CA TYR A 19 0.82 10.21 14.44
C TYR A 19 2.31 9.93 14.45
N CYS A 20 2.93 10.05 13.27
CA CYS A 20 4.37 10.00 13.10
C CYS A 20 4.80 11.15 12.20
N ASP A 21 5.90 11.81 12.55
CA ASP A 21 6.49 12.91 11.80
C ASP A 21 7.74 12.47 11.04
N TYR A 22 7.90 12.99 9.82
CA TYR A 22 9.01 12.66 8.93
C TYR A 22 9.48 13.90 8.19
N GLU A 23 10.78 14.01 7.92
CA GLU A 23 11.34 15.17 7.19
C GLU A 23 11.01 15.11 5.70
N THR A 24 10.80 13.91 5.16
CA THR A 24 10.48 13.70 3.75
C THR A 24 9.34 12.70 3.53
N VAL A 25 8.71 12.80 2.36
CA VAL A 25 7.71 11.82 1.91
C VAL A 25 8.31 10.40 1.85
N SER A 26 9.53 10.25 1.34
CA SER A 26 10.16 8.93 1.20
C SER A 26 10.32 8.23 2.54
N GLU A 27 10.79 8.96 3.56
CA GLU A 27 10.92 8.45 4.93
C GLU A 27 9.57 8.07 5.53
N ALA A 28 8.52 8.85 5.26
CA ALA A 28 7.18 8.52 5.72
C ALA A 28 6.71 7.18 5.13
N ILE A 29 6.93 6.97 3.83
CA ILE A 29 6.58 5.72 3.14
C ILE A 29 7.41 4.53 3.65
N GLU A 30 8.69 4.72 3.95
CA GLU A 30 9.50 3.71 4.63
C GLU A 30 9.00 3.43 6.04
N GLY A 31 8.53 4.46 6.75
CA GLY A 31 7.88 4.37 8.05
C GLY A 31 6.66 3.46 8.03
N VAL A 32 5.82 3.55 7.00
CA VAL A 32 4.67 2.63 6.82
C VAL A 32 5.12 1.18 6.73
N CYS A 33 6.18 0.90 5.97
CA CYS A 33 6.74 -0.45 5.87
C CYS A 33 7.26 -0.93 7.23
N ARG A 34 7.94 -0.05 7.97
CA ARG A 34 8.51 -0.35 9.29
C ARG A 34 7.45 -0.67 10.34
N ILE A 35 6.34 0.06 10.34
CA ILE A 35 5.21 -0.18 11.25
C ILE A 35 4.66 -1.59 11.01
N TYR A 36 4.46 -1.98 9.75
CA TYR A 36 4.00 -3.32 9.42
C TYR A 36 5.03 -4.41 9.78
N GLU A 37 6.31 -4.16 9.52
CA GLU A 37 7.40 -5.09 9.86
C GLU A 37 7.52 -5.30 11.37
N GLU A 38 7.32 -4.26 12.18
CA GLU A 38 7.29 -4.36 13.63
C GLU A 38 6.10 -5.21 14.10
N GLU A 39 4.93 -5.01 13.50
CA GLU A 39 3.75 -5.80 13.83
C GLU A 39 3.92 -7.27 13.47
N LEU A 40 4.52 -7.57 12.31
CA LEU A 40 4.86 -8.94 11.94
C LEU A 40 5.86 -9.57 12.90
N ARG A 41 6.85 -8.80 13.38
CA ARG A 41 7.86 -9.29 14.33
C ARG A 41 7.25 -9.59 15.70
N ARG A 42 6.30 -8.78 16.16
CA ARG A 42 5.55 -9.03 17.41
C ARG A 42 4.74 -10.33 17.34
N HIS A 43 4.14 -10.62 16.18
CA HIS A 43 3.39 -11.86 15.97
C HIS A 43 4.27 -13.09 15.73
N ASN A 44 5.49 -12.92 15.23
CA ASN A 44 6.41 -14.01 14.89
C ASN A 44 7.76 -13.85 15.60
N PRO A 45 7.82 -13.90 16.95
CA PRO A 45 9.03 -13.62 17.71
C PRO A 45 10.15 -14.66 17.49
N THR A 46 9.83 -15.84 16.96
CA THR A 46 10.78 -16.93 16.72
C THR A 46 11.46 -16.86 15.35
N LEU A 47 10.92 -16.07 14.42
CA LEU A 47 11.46 -15.96 13.07
C LEU A 47 12.51 -14.86 13.01
N PRO A 48 13.80 -15.18 12.74
CA PRO A 48 14.86 -14.18 12.67
C PRO A 48 14.70 -13.27 11.44
N THR A 49 14.16 -13.81 10.35
CA THR A 49 13.92 -13.12 9.09
C THR A 49 12.45 -13.29 8.72
N ILE A 50 11.78 -12.18 8.44
CA ILE A 50 10.39 -12.15 8.06
C ILE A 50 10.30 -11.64 6.62
N THR A 51 9.50 -12.33 5.82
CA THR A 51 9.21 -11.94 4.45
C THR A 51 7.72 -11.76 4.28
N TYR A 52 7.31 -10.72 3.56
CA TYR A 52 5.92 -10.46 3.25
C TYR A 52 5.77 -10.02 1.81
N ASP A 53 4.61 -10.32 1.22
CA ASP A 53 4.22 -9.81 -0.09
C ASP A 53 3.60 -8.42 0.01
N VAL A 54 3.73 -7.62 -1.05
CA VAL A 54 3.14 -6.28 -1.14
C VAL A 54 1.62 -6.29 -0.91
N SER A 55 0.93 -7.35 -1.33
CA SER A 55 -0.53 -7.47 -1.14
C SER A 55 -0.88 -7.51 0.36
N GLN A 56 -0.09 -8.21 1.17
CA GLN A 56 -0.33 -8.31 2.61
C GLN A 56 -0.14 -6.96 3.32
N LEU A 57 0.84 -6.17 2.86
CA LEU A 57 1.02 -4.79 3.35
C LEU A 57 -0.17 -3.89 2.95
N PHE A 58 -0.71 -4.08 1.75
CA PHE A 58 -1.89 -3.32 1.31
C PHE A 58 -3.15 -3.68 2.09
N ASP A 59 -3.34 -4.97 2.39
CA ASP A 59 -4.44 -5.45 3.23
C ASP A 59 -4.30 -4.90 4.65
N TYR A 60 -3.08 -4.81 5.18
CA TYR A 60 -2.81 -4.18 6.48
C TYR A 60 -3.18 -2.69 6.49
N ILE A 61 -2.82 -1.93 5.46
CA ILE A 61 -3.17 -0.50 5.34
C ILE A 61 -4.69 -0.30 5.25
N ASP A 62 -5.42 -1.22 4.58
CA ASP A 62 -6.87 -1.13 4.46
C ASP A 62 -7.61 -1.38 5.78
N GLN A 63 -7.04 -2.21 6.66
CA GLN A 63 -7.64 -2.54 7.96
C GLN A 63 -7.73 -1.34 8.92
N PHE A 64 -6.87 -0.33 8.76
CA PHE A 64 -6.94 0.88 9.58
C PHE A 64 -8.30 1.57 9.41
N THR A 65 -8.90 2.05 10.50
CA THR A 65 -10.13 2.84 10.40
C THR A 65 -9.86 4.16 9.68
N ASP A 66 -8.75 4.81 10.01
CA ASP A 66 -8.29 6.02 9.34
C ASP A 66 -6.78 5.93 9.11
N PHE A 67 -6.35 6.41 7.95
CA PHE A 67 -4.94 6.45 7.56
C PHE A 67 -4.76 7.54 6.50
N CYS A 68 -4.03 8.59 6.86
CA CYS A 68 -3.84 9.78 6.04
C CYS A 68 -2.41 10.30 6.16
N CYS A 69 -1.83 10.78 5.06
CA CYS A 69 -0.56 11.50 5.10
C CYS A 69 -0.79 12.98 4.77
N LEU A 70 -0.29 13.87 5.61
CA LEU A 70 -0.24 15.30 5.35
C LEU A 70 1.13 15.66 4.77
N VAL A 71 1.18 16.13 3.54
CA VAL A 71 2.44 16.50 2.87
C VAL A 71 2.56 18.02 2.76
N HIS A 72 3.66 18.58 3.28
CA HIS A 72 3.94 20.01 3.20
C HIS A 72 4.18 20.45 1.75
N GLN A 73 3.48 21.51 1.35
CA GLN A 73 3.61 22.20 0.08
C GLN A 73 4.30 23.55 0.29
N PRO A 74 5.60 23.68 -0.07
CA PRO A 74 6.35 24.91 0.18
C PRO A 74 5.82 26.13 -0.58
N SER A 75 5.18 25.93 -1.74
CA SER A 75 4.65 27.01 -2.58
C SER A 75 3.47 27.74 -1.95
N THR A 76 2.62 27.02 -1.23
CA THR A 76 1.41 27.55 -0.58
C THR A 76 1.57 27.63 0.94
N ASN A 77 2.65 27.07 1.48
CA ASN A 77 2.91 26.86 2.90
C ASN A 77 1.75 26.17 3.63
N THR A 78 1.17 25.15 2.99
CA THR A 78 0.05 24.34 3.53
C THR A 78 0.39 22.86 3.55
N TYR A 79 -0.41 22.07 4.26
CA TYR A 79 -0.35 20.61 4.20
C TYR A 79 -1.50 20.09 3.34
N ALA A 80 -1.15 19.29 2.32
CA ALA A 80 -2.14 18.61 1.50
C ALA A 80 -2.37 17.19 2.03
N PRO A 81 -3.63 16.81 2.32
CA PRO A 81 -3.95 15.46 2.72
C PRO A 81 -3.83 14.50 1.55
N GLN A 82 -3.34 13.30 1.84
CA GLN A 82 -3.18 12.20 0.91
C GLN A 82 -3.95 10.99 1.42
N THR A 83 -4.65 10.33 0.51
CA THR A 83 -5.49 9.17 0.81
C THR A 83 -4.68 7.88 0.91
N LYS A 84 -5.29 6.83 1.47
CA LYS A 84 -4.70 5.48 1.51
C LYS A 84 -4.23 4.97 0.15
N ILE A 85 -5.01 5.25 -0.90
CA ILE A 85 -4.69 4.84 -2.28
C ILE A 85 -3.35 5.46 -2.71
N TRP A 86 -3.15 6.74 -2.43
CA TRP A 86 -1.90 7.44 -2.75
C TRP A 86 -0.71 6.84 -1.98
N VAL A 87 -0.90 6.52 -0.70
CA VAL A 87 0.16 5.89 0.12
C VAL A 87 0.55 4.53 -0.46
N LYS A 88 -0.42 3.68 -0.80
CA LYS A 88 -0.17 2.38 -1.43
C LYS A 88 0.59 2.49 -2.73
N GLU A 89 0.25 3.47 -3.57
CA GLU A 89 0.98 3.75 -4.81
C GLU A 89 2.45 4.11 -4.53
N LYS A 90 2.70 4.97 -3.53
CA LYS A 90 4.07 5.37 -3.16
C LYS A 90 4.86 4.22 -2.54
N VAL A 91 4.24 3.39 -1.71
CA VAL A 91 4.83 2.15 -1.20
C VAL A 91 5.23 1.24 -2.36
N TYR A 92 4.34 1.05 -3.34
CA TYR A 92 4.63 0.24 -4.51
C TYR A 92 5.84 0.76 -5.30
N GLN A 93 5.88 2.07 -5.55
CA GLN A 93 7.00 2.72 -6.23
C GLN A 93 8.33 2.53 -5.48
N LEU A 94 8.29 2.62 -4.15
CA LEU A 94 9.45 2.40 -3.28
C LEU A 94 9.96 0.96 -3.36
N LEU A 95 9.08 -0.02 -3.20
CA LEU A 95 9.43 -1.45 -3.25
C LEU A 95 9.91 -1.86 -4.64
N LYS A 96 9.30 -1.34 -5.70
CA LYS A 96 9.72 -1.58 -7.09
C LYS A 96 11.13 -1.05 -7.36
N ARG A 97 11.46 0.14 -6.84
CA ARG A 97 12.81 0.72 -6.94
C ARG A 97 13.82 -0.13 -6.16
N ALA A 98 13.48 -0.57 -4.95
CA ALA A 98 14.35 -1.42 -4.14
C ALA A 98 14.65 -2.77 -4.81
N ALA A 99 13.71 -3.31 -5.58
CA ALA A 99 13.89 -4.54 -6.37
C ALA A 99 14.69 -4.34 -7.68
N GLY A 100 15.14 -3.11 -8.00
CA GLY A 100 15.91 -2.82 -9.21
C GLY A 100 15.12 -2.91 -10.52
N ILE A 101 13.78 -2.87 -10.46
CA ILE A 101 12.92 -3.02 -11.65
C ILE A 101 12.71 -1.65 -12.29
N SER A 102 13.57 -1.31 -13.24
CA SER A 102 13.47 -0.13 -14.10
C SER A 102 12.67 -0.46 -15.36
N SER A 103 11.35 -0.27 -15.35
CA SER A 103 10.54 -0.03 -16.58
C SER A 103 9.05 0.13 -16.28
N GLU A 104 8.41 0.88 -17.17
CA GLU A 104 7.11 1.54 -17.14
C GLU A 104 5.85 0.68 -16.92
N GLN A 105 4.83 1.37 -16.41
CA GLN A 105 3.38 1.12 -16.57
C GLN A 105 2.85 -0.27 -16.19
N ASP A 106 2.27 -0.35 -15.00
CA ASP A 106 0.95 -0.96 -14.84
C ASP A 106 0.18 -0.12 -13.82
N LEU A 107 -0.41 0.95 -14.37
CA LEU A 107 -1.56 1.63 -13.77
C LEU A 107 -2.56 0.54 -13.38
N TYR A 108 -2.81 0.43 -12.07
CA TYR A 108 -4.06 0.02 -11.45
C TYR A 108 -5.14 -0.26 -12.50
N ARG A 109 -5.19 -1.52 -12.95
CA ARG A 109 -6.12 -1.98 -13.98
C ARG A 109 -7.52 -1.94 -13.38
N ARG A 110 -8.16 -0.78 -13.55
CA ARG A 110 -9.59 -0.48 -13.55
C ARG A 110 -10.36 -0.93 -12.31
N GLU A 111 -10.82 0.05 -11.53
CA GLU A 111 -12.24 0.06 -11.16
C GLU A 111 -13.06 -0.07 -12.45
N GLU A 112 -13.51 -1.28 -12.78
CA GLU A 112 -14.72 -1.42 -13.60
C GLU A 112 -15.90 -1.38 -12.63
N CYS A 113 -16.45 -0.18 -12.45
CA CYS A 113 -17.83 -0.02 -12.01
C CYS A 113 -18.70 -0.97 -12.86
N MET A 114 -19.29 -1.96 -12.19
CA MET A 114 -20.15 -2.94 -12.82
C MET A 114 -21.29 -2.26 -13.58
N PRO A 115 -21.54 -2.58 -14.87
CA PRO A 115 -22.83 -2.35 -15.46
C PRO A 115 -23.80 -3.40 -14.89
N THR A 116 -24.93 -2.94 -14.38
CA THR A 116 -26.07 -3.77 -13.98
C THR A 116 -26.55 -4.53 -15.22
N THR A 117 -26.32 -5.85 -15.29
CA THR A 117 -26.78 -6.66 -16.43
C THR A 117 -28.18 -7.20 -16.17
N ARG A 118 -29.12 -6.73 -17.00
CA ARG A 118 -30.35 -7.45 -17.35
C ARG A 118 -30.05 -8.28 -18.61
N GLY A 119 -30.17 -9.59 -18.50
CA GLY A 119 -30.62 -10.47 -19.60
C GLY A 119 -29.59 -11.15 -20.51
N ALA A 120 -29.57 -12.49 -20.40
CA ALA A 120 -29.59 -13.50 -21.48
C ALA A 120 -28.34 -13.81 -22.35
N GLY A 121 -28.02 -15.10 -22.44
CA GLY A 121 -27.75 -15.77 -23.73
C GLY A 121 -26.35 -16.31 -24.03
N ASP A 122 -26.19 -17.62 -23.88
CA ASP A 122 -25.41 -18.58 -24.70
C ASP A 122 -23.86 -18.52 -24.88
N ARG A 123 -23.23 -19.55 -24.29
CA ARG A 123 -22.38 -20.60 -24.90
C ARG A 123 -21.28 -20.21 -25.90
N ALA A 124 -20.03 -20.24 -25.45
CA ALA A 124 -18.87 -20.64 -26.26
C ALA A 124 -17.76 -21.28 -25.40
N ARG A 125 -16.97 -22.14 -26.05
CA ARG A 125 -16.15 -23.24 -25.54
C ARG A 125 -14.66 -22.95 -25.76
N ASN A 126 -13.81 -23.43 -24.83
CA ASN A 126 -12.35 -23.64 -24.91
C ASN A 126 -11.52 -22.34 -25.06
N GLN A 127 -10.39 -22.14 -24.39
CA GLN A 127 -9.23 -23.02 -24.31
C GLN A 127 -8.26 -22.49 -23.23
N SER A 128 -7.52 -23.41 -22.65
CA SER A 128 -6.41 -23.23 -21.73
C SER A 128 -5.29 -22.34 -22.29
N THR A 129 -4.83 -21.38 -21.49
CA THR A 129 -3.44 -20.89 -21.54
C THR A 129 -2.90 -20.74 -20.13
N ASP A 130 -2.03 -21.68 -19.80
CA ASP A 130 -1.00 -21.66 -18.78
C ASP A 130 -0.20 -20.34 -18.85
N ARG A 131 -0.19 -19.52 -17.79
CA ARG A 131 0.83 -18.48 -17.56
C ARG A 131 1.07 -18.25 -16.08
N LYS A 132 2.12 -18.93 -15.61
CA LYS A 132 3.21 -18.46 -14.73
C LYS A 132 2.80 -17.58 -13.54
N GLY A 133 3.00 -18.17 -12.35
CA GLY A 133 2.89 -17.52 -11.05
C GLY A 133 3.56 -16.15 -11.03
N GLN A 134 2.78 -15.17 -10.57
CA GLN A 134 3.28 -13.87 -10.17
C GLN A 134 4.25 -14.09 -9.03
N GLY A 135 5.53 -13.82 -9.28
CA GLY A 135 6.53 -13.69 -8.24
C GLY A 135 6.13 -12.49 -7.39
N GLY A 136 5.44 -12.76 -6.28
CA GLY A 136 5.08 -11.77 -5.28
C GLY A 136 6.31 -10.93 -4.93
N GLN A 137 6.12 -9.62 -4.89
CA GLN A 137 7.16 -8.66 -4.58
C GLN A 137 7.42 -8.75 -3.08
N ARG A 138 8.33 -9.67 -2.73
CA ARG A 138 8.64 -10.02 -1.34
C ARG A 138 9.76 -9.14 -0.81
N ARG A 139 9.47 -8.39 0.26
CA ARG A 139 10.48 -7.68 1.04
C ARG A 139 10.93 -8.56 2.19
N THR A 140 12.24 -8.58 2.43
CA THR A 140 12.91 -9.38 3.46
C THR A 140 13.65 -8.46 4.41
N MET A 141 13.50 -8.69 5.71
CA MET A 141 14.23 -8.02 6.79
C MET A 141 15.35 -8.91 7.34
#